data_AF-A0A8S1QI24-F1
#
_entry.id   AF-A0A8S1QI24-F1
#
_cell.length_a   1.000
_cell.length_b   1.000
_cell.length_c   1.000
_cell.angle_alpha   90.00
_cell.angle_beta   90.00
_cell.angle_gamma   90.00
#
_symmetry.space_group_name_H-M   'P 1'
#
loop_
_entity.id
_entity.type
_entity.pdbx_description
1 polymer ?
#
loop_
_entity_poly.entity_id
_entity_poly.type
_entity_poly.pdbx_seq_one_letter_code
_entity_poly.pdbx_strand_id
1 'polypeptide(L)'
;MEQDPSLYETLTQEQIFGILCIILTKSSYHRTQSEIEILKKATIHIDYFQKLIEKEQGPLLWERCLRKMSYTYLSYGQTLFKEGDVGTTFYIILQGRVSIHKRLLVQDEFQDKELIQLQDGQGFGELALENNEPRSASVKAILPTHLAVLEAEDYMAIKKTVVILNLFKIRLTNKDKCILKSLLN
;
A
#
# COMPACT_ATOMS: atom_id res chain seq x y z
N MET A 1 24.62 -9.36 12.93
CA MET A 1 24.98 -8.04 13.51
C MET A 1 23.76 -7.16 13.34
N GLU A 2 22.97 -7.01 14.40
CA GLU A 2 21.88 -6.03 14.42
C GLU A 2 22.50 -4.63 14.36
N GLN A 3 22.12 -3.85 13.36
CA GLN A 3 22.57 -2.46 13.27
C GLN A 3 21.80 -1.62 14.28
N ASP A 4 22.53 -0.77 15.00
CA ASP A 4 21.99 0.18 15.98
C ASP A 4 20.95 1.11 15.31
N PRO A 5 19.68 1.11 15.78
CA PRO A 5 18.62 1.98 15.26
C PRO A 5 18.92 3.49 15.34
N SER A 6 19.87 3.91 16.17
CA SER A 6 20.29 5.31 16.31
C SER A 6 21.02 5.85 15.07
N LEU A 7 21.62 4.95 14.26
CA LEU A 7 22.34 5.31 13.04
C LEU A 7 21.44 5.98 11.98
N TYR A 8 20.12 5.78 12.10
CA TYR A 8 19.13 6.29 11.16
C TYR A 8 18.61 7.68 11.52
N GLU A 9 18.96 8.22 12.69
CA GLU A 9 18.48 9.53 13.17
C GLU A 9 19.20 10.72 12.51
N THR A 10 20.39 10.49 11.96
CA THR A 10 21.20 11.52 11.30
C THR A 10 21.09 11.52 9.77
N LEU A 11 20.25 10.66 9.19
CA LEU A 11 20.15 10.47 7.75
C LEU A 11 19.28 11.54 7.08
N THR A 12 19.66 11.96 5.88
CA THR A 12 18.84 12.84 5.05
C THR A 12 17.61 12.09 4.53
N GLN A 13 16.57 12.82 4.13
CA GLN A 13 15.35 12.21 3.55
C GLN A 13 15.66 11.39 2.28
N GLU A 14 16.63 11.85 1.47
CA GLU A 14 17.07 11.12 0.28
C GLU A 14 17.78 9.80 0.63
N GLN A 15 18.62 9.81 1.67
CA GLN A 15 19.26 8.59 2.17
C GLN A 15 18.23 7.62 2.75
N ILE A 16 17.26 8.11 3.52
CA ILE A 16 16.16 7.32 4.07
C ILE A 16 15.34 6.68 2.93
N PHE A 17 15.05 7.43 1.88
CA PHE A 17 14.33 6.94 0.71
C PHE A 17 15.11 5.86 -0.05
N GLY A 18 16.42 6.05 -0.23
CA GLY A 18 17.30 5.04 -0.83
C GLY A 18 17.31 3.74 -0.02
N ILE A 19 17.42 3.83 1.31
CA ILE A 19 17.36 2.67 2.21
C ILE A 19 16.00 1.98 2.13
N LEU A 20 14.90 2.75 2.10
CA LEU A 20 13.56 2.21 1.93
C LEU A 20 13.44 1.40 0.63
N CYS A 21 13.92 1.93 -0.51
CA CYS A 21 13.89 1.20 -1.78
C CYS A 21 14.72 -0.09 -1.72
N ILE A 22 15.89 -0.07 -1.06
CA ILE A 22 16.74 -1.25 -0.86
C ILE A 22 16.00 -2.31 -0.03
N ILE A 23 15.43 -1.95 1.12
CA ILE A 23 14.73 -2.89 2.00
C ILE A 23 13.52 -3.51 1.28
N LEU A 24 12.78 -2.72 0.50
CA LEU A 24 11.60 -3.19 -0.21
C LEU A 24 11.93 -4.08 -1.43
N THR A 25 13.16 -4.00 -1.95
CA THR A 25 13.66 -4.92 -2.98
C THR A 25 14.03 -6.30 -2.40
N LYS A 26 14.33 -6.37 -1.09
CA LYS A 26 14.56 -7.65 -0.41
C LYS A 26 13.24 -8.43 -0.31
N SER A 27 13.35 -9.76 -0.35
CA SER A 27 12.25 -10.66 -0.03
C SER A 27 11.66 -10.32 1.34
N SER A 28 10.33 -10.22 1.37
CA SER A 28 9.54 -9.95 2.57
C SER A 28 9.83 -10.92 3.72
N TYR A 29 10.18 -12.17 3.39
CA TYR A 29 10.50 -13.22 4.37
C TYR A 29 11.82 -13.01 5.12
N HIS A 30 12.70 -12.13 4.63
CA HIS A 30 14.01 -11.88 5.21
C HIS A 30 14.14 -10.50 5.86
N ARG A 31 13.04 -9.75 6.01
CA ARG A 31 13.05 -8.45 6.69
C ARG A 31 13.12 -8.62 8.20
N THR A 32 14.20 -8.08 8.77
CA THR A 32 14.46 -8.02 10.21
C THR A 32 13.57 -7.00 10.92
N GLN A 33 13.47 -7.09 12.25
CA GLN A 33 12.69 -6.11 13.02
C GLN A 33 13.24 -4.68 12.85
N SER A 34 14.58 -4.51 12.86
CA SER A 34 15.20 -3.19 12.64
C SER A 34 14.83 -2.60 11.28
N GLU A 35 14.79 -3.41 10.21
CA GLU A 35 14.33 -2.97 8.89
C GLU A 35 12.86 -2.54 8.89
N ILE A 36 12.00 -3.22 9.64
CA ILE A 36 10.61 -2.79 9.81
C ILE A 36 10.52 -1.44 10.52
N GLU A 37 11.32 -1.19 11.55
CA GLU A 37 11.33 0.11 12.24
C GLU A 37 11.86 1.24 11.33
N ILE A 38 12.85 0.95 10.49
CA ILE A 38 13.32 1.90 9.47
C ILE A 38 12.21 2.19 8.45
N LEU A 39 11.52 1.17 7.95
CA LEU A 39 10.39 1.36 7.04
C LEU A 39 9.27 2.17 7.70
N LYS A 40 8.98 1.97 8.99
CA LYS A 40 8.01 2.79 9.72
C LYS A 40 8.41 4.26 9.71
N LYS A 41 9.65 4.57 10.10
CA LYS A 41 10.18 5.96 10.06
C LYS A 41 10.11 6.55 8.65
N ALA A 42 10.46 5.76 7.64
CA ALA A 42 10.51 6.20 6.24
C ALA A 42 9.12 6.35 5.59
N THR A 43 8.06 5.76 6.14
CA THR A 43 6.72 5.75 5.52
C THR A 43 5.64 6.46 6.32
N ILE A 44 5.96 6.92 7.53
CA ILE A 44 4.99 7.62 8.42
C ILE A 44 4.39 8.89 7.80
N HIS A 45 5.08 9.51 6.83
CA HIS A 45 4.65 10.74 6.16
C HIS A 45 3.81 10.49 4.90
N ILE A 46 3.68 9.24 4.44
CA ILE A 46 2.90 8.89 3.26
C ILE A 46 1.41 8.96 3.63
N ASP A 47 0.66 9.81 2.92
CA ASP A 47 -0.77 10.10 3.17
C ASP A 47 -1.63 8.84 3.30
N TYR A 48 -1.44 7.85 2.42
CA TYR A 48 -2.13 6.56 2.50
C TYR A 48 -1.90 5.85 3.84
N PHE A 49 -0.66 5.84 4.34
CA PHE A 49 -0.34 5.21 5.61
C PHE A 49 -0.81 6.04 6.80
N GLN A 50 -0.77 7.37 6.75
CA GLN A 50 -1.36 8.23 7.79
C GLN A 50 -2.85 7.92 7.96
N LYS A 51 -3.61 7.94 6.86
CA LYS A 51 -5.04 7.58 6.84
C LYS A 51 -5.30 6.13 7.26
N LEU A 52 -4.36 5.22 7.01
CA LEU A 52 -4.45 3.85 7.47
C LEU A 52 -4.27 3.77 8.99
N ILE A 53 -3.24 4.44 9.53
CA ILE A 53 -2.84 4.46 10.94
C ILE A 53 -3.92 5.06 11.83
N GLU A 54 -4.64 6.07 11.36
CA GLU A 54 -5.75 6.71 12.09
C GLU A 54 -6.92 5.76 12.38
N LYS A 55 -7.01 4.62 11.68
CA LYS A 55 -8.03 3.61 11.92
C LYS A 55 -7.69 2.82 13.19
N GLU A 56 -8.71 2.25 13.83
CA GLU A 56 -8.56 1.52 15.10
C GLU A 56 -7.47 0.43 15.10
N GLN A 57 -7.24 -0.24 13.98
CA GLN A 57 -6.18 -1.26 13.79
C GLN A 57 -5.06 -0.79 12.86
N GLY A 58 -5.07 0.50 12.50
CA GLY A 58 -4.18 1.11 11.54
C GLY A 58 -2.71 0.79 11.73
N PRO A 59 -2.14 0.90 12.95
CA PRO A 59 -0.74 0.60 13.20
C PRO A 59 -0.36 -0.85 12.85
N LEU A 60 -1.23 -1.82 13.18
CA LEU A 60 -1.01 -3.23 12.85
C LEU A 60 -1.10 -3.48 11.34
N LEU A 61 -2.10 -2.89 10.68
CA LEU A 61 -2.27 -3.02 9.23
C LEU A 61 -1.10 -2.40 8.48
N TRP A 62 -0.64 -1.23 8.93
CA TRP A 62 0.54 -0.57 8.39
C TRP A 62 1.76 -1.46 8.49
N GLU A 63 2.06 -2.02 9.68
CA GLU A 63 3.19 -2.95 9.82
C GLU A 63 3.07 -4.17 8.89
N ARG A 64 1.86 -4.71 8.71
CA ARG A 64 1.64 -5.82 7.77
C ARG A 64 1.90 -5.41 6.32
N CYS A 65 1.52 -4.20 5.90
CA CYS A 65 1.91 -3.65 4.61
C CYS A 65 3.44 -3.62 4.48
N LEU A 66 4.15 -3.05 5.46
CA LEU A 66 5.62 -2.93 5.44
C LEU A 66 6.32 -4.29 5.37
N ARG A 67 5.75 -5.32 5.99
CA ARG A 67 6.29 -6.68 5.93
C ARG A 67 6.07 -7.34 4.57
N LYS A 68 5.00 -7.01 3.84
CA LYS A 68 4.59 -7.73 2.63
C LYS A 68 4.89 -7.01 1.32
N MET A 69 4.91 -5.69 1.33
CA MET A 69 5.04 -4.91 0.10
C MET A 69 6.43 -5.06 -0.52
N SER A 70 6.51 -5.06 -1.85
CA SER A 70 7.75 -5.02 -2.63
C SER A 70 7.93 -3.65 -3.30
N TYR A 71 9.05 -3.44 -3.97
CA TYR A 71 9.36 -2.20 -4.70
C TYR A 71 9.32 -2.40 -6.21
N THR A 72 8.80 -1.41 -6.93
CA THR A 72 8.97 -1.30 -8.38
C THR A 72 9.16 0.15 -8.82
N TYR A 73 9.71 0.34 -10.01
CA TYR A 73 10.01 1.64 -10.59
C TYR A 73 9.41 1.77 -11.98
N LEU A 74 8.89 2.96 -12.28
CA LEU A 74 8.41 3.35 -13.60
C LEU A 74 9.22 4.53 -14.13
N SER A 75 9.72 4.38 -15.35
CA SER A 75 10.29 5.50 -16.09
C SER A 75 9.20 6.47 -16.56
N TYR A 76 9.56 7.73 -16.83
CA TYR A 76 8.64 8.68 -17.45
C TYR A 76 8.00 8.09 -18.72
N GLY A 77 6.67 8.20 -18.83
CA GLY A 77 5.91 7.71 -19.97
C GLY A 77 5.64 6.20 -19.96
N GLN A 78 6.15 5.44 -18.99
CA GLN A 78 5.91 4.00 -18.91
C GLN A 78 4.47 3.71 -18.49
N THR A 79 3.79 2.84 -19.23
CA THR A 79 2.49 2.29 -18.84
C THR A 79 2.71 1.17 -17.82
N LEU A 80 2.05 1.26 -16.67
CA LEU A 80 2.10 0.24 -15.63
C LEU A 80 1.19 -0.95 -15.95
N PHE A 81 -0.06 -0.66 -16.31
CA PHE A 81 -1.03 -1.63 -16.82
C PHE A 81 -2.08 -0.89 -17.68
N LYS A 82 -2.80 -1.66 -18.48
CA LYS A 82 -3.89 -1.17 -19.34
C LYS A 82 -5.25 -1.58 -18.81
N GLU A 83 -6.26 -0.82 -19.21
CA GLU A 83 -7.65 -1.22 -19.05
C GLU A 83 -7.88 -2.61 -19.68
N GLY A 84 -8.58 -3.47 -18.95
CA GLY A 84 -8.84 -4.86 -19.37
C GLY A 84 -7.76 -5.86 -18.97
N ASP A 85 -6.58 -5.42 -18.49
CA ASP A 85 -5.57 -6.33 -17.97
C ASP A 85 -6.06 -7.03 -16.69
N VAL A 86 -5.55 -8.22 -16.40
CA VAL A 86 -5.84 -8.91 -15.12
C VAL A 86 -5.19 -8.12 -13.98
N GLY A 87 -5.97 -7.73 -12.98
CA GLY A 87 -5.46 -7.03 -11.80
C GLY A 87 -5.00 -7.99 -10.71
N THR A 88 -3.70 -8.03 -10.43
CA THR A 88 -3.11 -8.90 -9.39
C THR A 88 -2.43 -8.16 -8.25
N THR A 89 -2.35 -6.83 -8.34
CA THR A 89 -1.56 -6.01 -7.41
C THR A 89 -2.22 -4.67 -7.07
N PHE A 90 -1.95 -4.18 -5.87
CA PHE A 90 -2.25 -2.85 -5.37
C PHE A 90 -0.95 -2.03 -5.25
N TYR A 91 -1.02 -0.72 -5.47
CA TYR A 91 0.15 0.15 -5.53
C TYR A 91 0.00 1.33 -4.57
N ILE A 92 1.13 1.78 -4.02
CA ILE A 92 1.26 3.02 -3.25
C ILE A 92 2.40 3.83 -3.86
N ILE A 93 2.14 5.11 -4.16
CA ILE A 93 3.12 6.02 -4.75
C ILE A 93 4.03 6.53 -3.65
N LEU A 94 5.27 6.04 -3.63
CA LEU A 94 6.29 6.46 -2.68
C LEU A 94 6.85 7.83 -3.09
N GLN A 95 7.10 8.01 -4.39
CA GLN A 95 7.54 9.27 -5.00
C GLN A 95 7.20 9.25 -6.49
N GLY A 96 6.79 10.38 -7.04
CA GLY A 96 6.49 10.52 -8.47
C GLY A 96 5.02 10.82 -8.75
N ARG A 97 4.58 10.53 -9.96
CA ARG A 97 3.22 10.87 -10.41
C ARG A 97 2.77 9.98 -11.56
N VAL A 98 1.54 9.50 -11.48
CA VAL A 98 0.89 8.71 -12.53
C VAL A 98 -0.40 9.38 -12.97
N SER A 99 -0.87 9.02 -14.16
CA SER A 99 -2.14 9.44 -14.71
C SER A 99 -3.00 8.22 -15.08
N ILE A 100 -4.26 8.26 -14.65
CA ILE A 100 -5.27 7.23 -14.90
C ILE A 100 -6.07 7.63 -16.15
N HIS A 101 -6.12 6.73 -17.13
CA HIS A 101 -6.82 6.94 -18.40
C HIS A 101 -7.88 5.87 -18.62
N LYS A 102 -9.00 6.24 -19.24
CA LYS A 102 -10.05 5.30 -19.62
C LYS A 102 -10.40 5.46 -21.09
N ARG A 103 -10.64 4.33 -21.75
CA ARG A 103 -11.06 4.32 -23.15
C ARG A 103 -12.57 4.54 -23.22
N LEU A 104 -12.98 5.63 -23.85
CA LEU A 104 -14.40 6.03 -23.96
C LEU A 104 -14.79 6.18 -25.43
N LEU A 105 -16.03 5.82 -25.75
CA LEU A 105 -16.62 6.08 -27.06
C LEU A 105 -17.09 7.54 -27.12
N VAL A 106 -16.50 8.34 -27.98
CA VAL A 106 -16.82 9.75 -28.20
C VAL A 106 -17.04 9.94 -29.69
N GLN A 107 -18.27 10.32 -30.09
CA GLN A 107 -18.62 10.53 -31.51
C GLN A 107 -18.26 9.31 -32.40
N ASP A 108 -18.65 8.11 -31.96
CA ASP A 108 -18.39 6.83 -32.62
C ASP A 108 -16.91 6.42 -32.75
N GLU A 109 -15.99 7.15 -32.13
CA GLU A 109 -14.57 6.80 -32.05
C GLU A 109 -14.12 6.54 -30.61
N PHE A 110 -13.27 5.54 -30.41
CA PHE A 110 -12.68 5.30 -29.10
C PHE A 110 -11.51 6.25 -28.85
N GLN A 111 -11.60 7.02 -27.77
CA GLN A 111 -10.56 7.94 -27.32
C GLN A 111 -10.09 7.59 -25.90
N ASP A 112 -8.78 7.70 -25.65
CA ASP A 112 -8.21 7.60 -24.31
C ASP A 112 -8.33 8.96 -23.61
N LYS A 113 -9.13 8.99 -22.54
CA LYS A 113 -9.37 10.20 -21.75
C LYS A 113 -8.67 10.09 -20.40
N GLU A 114 -7.87 11.09 -20.05
CA GLU A 114 -7.35 11.24 -18.68
C GLU A 114 -8.51 11.50 -17.71
N LEU A 115 -8.62 10.67 -16.68
CA LEU A 115 -9.63 10.81 -15.63
C LEU A 115 -9.09 11.61 -14.44
N ILE A 116 -7.88 11.28 -14.00
CA ILE A 116 -7.25 11.87 -12.82
C ILE A 116 -5.74 11.60 -12.81
N GLN A 117 -4.98 12.49 -12.17
CA GLN A 117 -3.58 12.28 -11.85
C GLN A 117 -3.41 11.98 -10.36
N LEU A 118 -2.55 11.03 -10.02
CA LEU A 118 -2.21 10.66 -8.65
C LEU A 118 -0.73 10.93 -8.38
N GLN A 119 -0.43 11.45 -7.20
CA GLN A 119 0.91 11.85 -6.75
C GLN A 119 1.38 11.04 -5.53
N ASP A 120 2.57 11.38 -5.04
CA ASP A 120 3.15 10.81 -3.82
C ASP A 120 2.17 10.81 -2.64
N GLY A 121 2.24 9.74 -1.84
CA GLY A 121 1.33 9.52 -0.73
C GLY A 121 0.06 8.75 -1.10
N GLN A 122 -0.35 8.70 -2.37
CA GLN A 122 -1.63 8.08 -2.76
C GLN A 122 -1.48 6.59 -3.11
N GLY A 123 -2.54 5.81 -2.89
CA GLY A 123 -2.64 4.41 -3.30
C GLY A 123 -3.70 4.20 -4.38
N PHE A 124 -3.54 3.15 -5.21
CA PHE A 124 -4.46 2.83 -6.30
C PHE A 124 -4.39 1.36 -6.74
N GLY A 125 -5.39 0.94 -7.52
CA GLY A 125 -5.45 -0.39 -8.14
C GLY A 125 -6.29 -1.41 -7.36
N GLU A 126 -7.03 -0.96 -6.36
CA GLU A 126 -7.89 -1.78 -5.50
C GLU A 126 -9.12 -2.34 -6.22
N LEU A 127 -9.70 -1.59 -7.18
CA LEU A 127 -10.98 -1.95 -7.81
C LEU A 127 -10.98 -3.34 -8.42
N ALA A 128 -9.92 -3.68 -9.16
CA ALA A 128 -9.78 -4.99 -9.79
C ALA A 128 -9.69 -6.13 -8.76
N LEU A 129 -9.06 -5.87 -7.61
CA LEU A 129 -8.86 -6.86 -6.55
C LEU A 129 -10.14 -7.06 -5.72
N GLU A 130 -10.84 -5.97 -5.43
CA GLU A 130 -12.05 -5.99 -4.60
C GLU A 130 -13.25 -6.54 -5.35
N ASN A 131 -13.38 -6.25 -6.64
CA ASN A 131 -14.50 -6.72 -7.47
C ASN A 131 -14.20 -8.05 -8.19
N ASN A 132 -12.93 -8.51 -8.18
CA ASN A 132 -12.47 -9.64 -8.98
C ASN A 132 -12.79 -9.44 -10.49
N GLU A 133 -12.50 -8.23 -10.97
CA GLU A 133 -12.71 -7.79 -12.36
C GLU A 133 -11.38 -7.34 -12.99
N PRO A 134 -11.29 -7.28 -14.33
CA PRO A 134 -10.15 -6.67 -15.00
C PRO A 134 -9.91 -5.21 -14.57
N ARG A 135 -8.71 -4.69 -14.84
CA ARG A 135 -8.36 -3.27 -14.59
C ARG A 135 -9.37 -2.35 -15.27
N SER A 136 -10.02 -1.50 -14.48
CA SER A 136 -11.09 -0.60 -14.94
C SER A 136 -10.61 0.62 -15.73
N ALA A 137 -9.30 0.83 -15.78
CA ALA A 137 -8.61 1.95 -16.41
C ALA A 137 -7.12 1.61 -16.62
N SER A 138 -6.45 2.34 -17.51
CA SER A 138 -5.00 2.28 -17.73
C SER A 138 -4.26 3.23 -16.79
N VAL A 139 -3.02 2.91 -16.42
CA VAL A 139 -2.15 3.77 -15.60
C VAL A 139 -0.81 4.00 -16.30
N LYS A 140 -0.40 5.27 -16.40
CA LYS A 140 0.86 5.69 -17.02
C LYS A 140 1.62 6.64 -16.11
N ALA A 141 2.93 6.44 -15.99
CA ALA A 141 3.80 7.38 -15.28
C ALA A 141 3.95 8.69 -16.07
N ILE A 142 3.70 9.81 -15.41
CA ILE A 142 3.91 11.17 -15.96
C ILE A 142 5.10 11.89 -15.30
N LEU A 143 5.72 11.25 -14.30
CA LEU A 143 7.05 11.51 -13.78
C LEU A 143 7.73 10.15 -13.50
N PRO A 144 9.08 10.08 -13.39
CA PRO A 144 9.75 8.94 -12.76
C PRO A 144 9.05 8.58 -11.44
N THR A 145 8.60 7.33 -11.31
CA THR A 145 7.70 6.95 -10.21
C THR A 145 8.17 5.70 -9.50
N HIS A 146 8.29 5.81 -8.18
CA HIS A 146 8.66 4.77 -7.24
C HIS A 146 7.39 4.25 -6.56
N LEU A 147 7.16 2.95 -6.63
CA LEU A 147 5.94 2.33 -6.12
C LEU A 147 6.29 1.26 -5.09
N ALA A 148 5.51 1.23 -4.01
CA ALA A 148 5.36 0.02 -3.19
C ALA A 148 4.21 -0.82 -3.77
N VAL A 149 4.40 -2.12 -3.84
CA VAL A 149 3.47 -3.08 -4.46
C VAL A 149 3.01 -4.09 -3.42
N LEU A 150 1.71 -4.33 -3.33
CA LEU A 150 1.14 -5.44 -2.58
C LEU A 150 0.46 -6.40 -3.55
N GLU A 151 0.78 -7.68 -3.45
CA GLU A 151 0.07 -8.73 -4.19
C GLU A 151 -1.37 -8.86 -3.71
N ALA A 152 -2.26 -9.34 -4.58
CA ALA A 152 -3.70 -9.46 -4.31
C ALA A 152 -3.99 -10.19 -3.00
N GLU A 153 -3.30 -11.31 -2.76
CA GLU A 153 -3.48 -12.13 -1.57
C GLU A 153 -3.13 -11.36 -0.29
N ASP A 154 -2.00 -10.66 -0.27
CA ASP A 154 -1.56 -9.87 0.88
C ASP A 154 -2.46 -8.65 1.10
N TYR A 155 -2.85 -7.95 0.02
CA TYR A 155 -3.81 -6.85 0.08
C TYR A 155 -5.14 -7.29 0.69
N MET A 156 -5.69 -8.39 0.19
CA MET A 156 -6.96 -8.94 0.67
C MET A 156 -6.85 -9.47 2.11
N ALA A 157 -5.74 -10.07 2.50
CA ALA A 157 -5.50 -10.51 3.88
C ALA A 157 -5.45 -9.31 4.86
N ILE A 158 -4.80 -8.22 4.46
CA ILE A 158 -4.73 -6.98 5.25
C ILE A 158 -6.14 -6.37 5.38
N LYS A 159 -6.91 -6.28 4.30
CA LYS A 159 -8.30 -5.77 4.34
C LYS A 159 -9.26 -6.65 5.14
N LYS A 160 -9.21 -7.98 4.98
CA LYS A 160 -10.08 -8.94 5.71
C LYS A 160 -9.85 -8.92 7.23
N THR A 161 -8.62 -8.65 7.66
CA THR A 161 -8.29 -8.53 9.10
C THR A 161 -9.18 -7.49 9.79
N VAL A 162 -9.49 -6.38 9.09
CA VAL A 162 -10.39 -5.33 9.58
C VAL A 162 -11.81 -5.85 9.78
N VAL A 163 -12.32 -6.63 8.82
CA VAL A 163 -13.71 -7.12 8.81
C VAL A 163 -13.95 -8.15 9.89
N ILE A 164 -13.06 -9.13 10.05
CA ILE A 164 -13.21 -10.21 11.02
C ILE A 164 -13.26 -9.65 12.45
N LEU A 165 -12.36 -8.73 12.78
CA LEU A 165 -12.32 -8.13 14.11
C LEU A 165 -13.54 -7.25 14.40
N ASN A 166 -14.07 -6.55 13.39
CA ASN A 166 -15.34 -5.83 13.53
C ASN A 166 -16.52 -6.79 13.77
N LEU A 167 -16.57 -7.92 13.07
CA LEU A 167 -17.60 -8.95 13.27
C LEU A 167 -17.52 -9.60 14.66
N PHE A 168 -16.32 -9.87 15.17
CA PHE A 168 -16.15 -10.36 16.55
C PHE A 168 -16.69 -9.37 17.58
N LYS A 169 -16.47 -8.06 17.40
CA LYS A 169 -17.00 -7.03 18.31
C LYS A 169 -18.53 -6.95 18.33
N ILE A 170 -19.17 -7.14 17.17
CA ILE A 170 -20.65 -7.15 17.06
C ILE A 170 -21.24 -8.40 17.75
N ARG A 171 -20.52 -9.53 17.73
CA ARG A 171 -20.97 -10.79 18.34
C ARG A 171 -20.69 -10.93 19.83
N LEU A 172 -19.83 -10.10 20.42
CA LEU A 172 -19.59 -10.12 21.87
C LEU A 172 -20.74 -9.42 22.59
N THR A 173 -21.54 -10.19 23.31
CA THR A 173 -22.53 -9.63 24.24
C THR A 173 -21.81 -8.92 25.39
N ASN A 174 -22.49 -8.01 26.10
CA ASN A 174 -21.90 -7.36 27.28
C ASN A 174 -21.41 -8.36 28.35
N LYS A 175 -21.93 -9.60 28.34
CA LYS A 175 -21.52 -10.69 29.22
C LYS A 175 -20.14 -11.24 28.85
N ASP A 176 -19.83 -11.33 27.56
CA ASP A 176 -18.55 -11.85 27.05
C ASP A 176 -17.40 -10.86 27.31
N LYS A 177 -17.70 -9.54 27.31
CA LYS A 177 -16.74 -8.48 27.66
C LYS A 177 -16.30 -8.53 29.13
N CYS A 178 -17.16 -9.00 30.05
CA CYS A 178 -16.79 -9.18 31.46
C CYS A 178 -15.85 -10.36 31.69
N ILE A 179 -16.06 -11.47 30.97
CA ILE A 179 -15.25 -12.70 31.11
C ILE A 179 -13.82 -12.46 30.61
N LEU A 180 -13.65 -11.70 29.53
CA LEU A 180 -12.31 -11.34 29.04
C LEU A 180 -11.55 -10.40 30.00
N LYS A 181 -12.26 -9.52 30.73
CA LYS A 181 -11.64 -8.66 31.76
C LYS A 181 -11.17 -9.44 32.99
N SER A 182 -11.80 -10.56 33.33
CA SER A 182 -11.36 -11.41 34.45
C SER A 182 -10.22 -12.36 34.10
N LEU A 183 -9.91 -12.55 32.80
CA LEU A 183 -8.83 -13.42 32.33
C LEU A 183 -7.55 -12.65 31.98
N LEU A 184 -7.61 -11.33 31.90
CA LEU A 184 -6.48 -10.44 31.58
C LEU A 184 -5.98 -9.63 32.79
N ASN A 185 -6.44 -9.99 34.00
CA ASN A 185 -5.91 -9.51 35.29
C ASN A 185 -5.35 -10.68 36.09
#